data_AF-A0A352EFI2-F1
#
_entry.id   AF-A0A352EFI2-F1
#
_cell.length_a   1.000
_cell.length_b   1.000
_cell.length_c   1.000
_cell.angle_alpha   90.00
_cell.angle_beta   90.00
_cell.angle_gamma   90.00
#
_symmetry.space_group_name_H-M   'P 1'
#
loop_
_entity.id
_entity.type
_entity.pdbx_description
1 polymer ?
#
loop_
_entity_poly.entity_id
_entity_poly.type
_entity_poly.pdbx_seq_one_letter_code
_entity_poly.pdbx_strand_id
1 'polypeptide(L)'
;MFDSKNPQRTPISSLGEFGLIEHLTKNTILKQPSTALGIGDDAALIDQGEYYTAISTDMLVEGIHFDLSYMPLKHLGYKSVMVNLSDIYAMNGMAQHITVGIAVSNRFPVEAVEEIYEGINLACAR
;
A
#
# COMPACT_ATOMS: atom_id res chain seq x y z
N MET A 1 -43.99 -4.76 17.52
CA MET A 1 -42.60 -4.40 17.81
C MET A 1 -41.75 -5.24 16.86
N PHE A 2 -41.58 -4.76 15.63
CA PHE A 2 -40.85 -5.48 14.59
C PHE A 2 -39.48 -4.85 14.47
N ASP A 3 -38.48 -5.57 14.95
CA ASP A 3 -37.08 -5.28 14.67
C ASP A 3 -36.90 -5.08 13.17
N SER A 4 -36.41 -3.91 12.77
CA SER A 4 -36.00 -3.62 11.40
C SER A 4 -34.79 -4.52 11.06
N LYS A 5 -35.08 -5.73 10.59
CA LYS A 5 -34.14 -6.84 10.35
C LYS A 5 -33.15 -6.65 9.19
N ASN A 6 -32.87 -5.42 8.76
CA ASN A 6 -31.74 -5.18 7.85
C ASN A 6 -31.22 -3.74 8.02
N PRO A 7 -30.03 -3.54 8.60
CA PRO A 7 -29.42 -2.21 8.60
C PRO A 7 -29.14 -1.81 7.16
N GLN A 8 -29.71 -0.68 6.72
CA GLN A 8 -29.41 -0.09 5.42
C GLN A 8 -27.93 0.32 5.43
N ARG A 9 -27.11 -0.32 4.59
CA ARG A 9 -25.67 -0.05 4.49
C ARG A 9 -25.37 0.90 3.35
N THR A 10 -24.52 1.88 3.59
CA THR A 10 -24.01 2.78 2.56
C THR A 10 -22.95 2.06 1.72
N PRO A 11 -23.10 1.96 0.39
CA PRO A 11 -22.05 1.41 -0.47
C PRO A 11 -20.80 2.29 -0.48
N ILE A 12 -19.60 1.70 -0.49
CA ILE A 12 -18.34 2.46 -0.56
C ILE A 12 -18.29 3.39 -1.79
N SER A 13 -18.85 2.94 -2.92
CA SER A 13 -18.90 3.69 -4.17
C SER A 13 -19.62 5.03 -4.06
N SER A 14 -20.48 5.24 -3.06
CA SER A 14 -21.15 6.53 -2.87
C SER A 14 -20.23 7.62 -2.29
N LEU A 15 -19.12 7.24 -1.66
CA LEU A 15 -18.12 8.18 -1.12
C LEU A 15 -16.96 8.41 -2.09
N GLY A 16 -16.67 7.44 -2.96
CA GLY A 16 -15.43 7.43 -3.75
C GLY A 16 -14.20 7.24 -2.85
N GLU A 17 -13.01 7.26 -3.46
CA GLU A 17 -11.75 7.01 -2.75
C GLU A 17 -11.43 8.10 -1.73
N PHE A 18 -11.24 9.34 -2.20
CA PHE A 18 -10.87 10.45 -1.33
C PHE A 18 -11.93 10.73 -0.25
N GLY A 19 -13.22 10.63 -0.61
CA GLY A 19 -14.32 10.79 0.36
C GLY A 19 -14.36 9.66 1.38
N LEU A 20 -14.01 8.44 1.02
CA LEU A 20 -13.87 7.33 1.97
C LEU A 20 -12.67 7.57 2.92
N ILE A 21 -11.52 7.98 2.38
CA ILE A 21 -10.32 8.29 3.19
C ILE A 21 -10.66 9.38 4.21
N GLU A 22 -11.25 10.50 3.79
CA GLU A 22 -11.66 11.57 4.69
C GLU A 22 -12.66 11.06 5.74
N HIS A 23 -13.67 10.29 5.32
CA HIS A 23 -14.68 9.76 6.23
C HIS A 23 -14.10 8.87 7.33
N LEU A 24 -13.13 8.02 6.98
CA LEU A 24 -12.49 7.08 7.91
C LEU A 24 -11.47 7.76 8.82
N THR A 25 -10.81 8.81 8.33
CA THR A 25 -9.66 9.40 9.02
C THR A 25 -9.97 10.70 9.76
N LYS A 26 -11.16 11.29 9.57
CA LYS A 26 -11.59 12.55 10.20
C LYS A 26 -11.45 12.63 11.73
N ASN A 27 -11.45 11.49 12.42
CA ASN A 27 -11.36 11.42 13.88
C ASN A 27 -10.00 10.87 14.35
N THR A 28 -9.05 10.64 13.44
CA THR A 28 -7.72 10.16 13.78
C THR A 28 -6.92 11.28 14.42
N ILE A 29 -6.44 11.05 15.64
CA ILE A 29 -5.61 11.99 16.40
C ILE A 29 -4.19 11.44 16.47
N LEU A 30 -3.21 12.21 15.98
CA LEU A 30 -1.80 11.88 16.11
C LEU A 30 -1.39 12.02 17.58
N LYS A 31 -0.89 10.95 18.18
CA LYS A 31 -0.53 10.90 19.61
C LYS A 31 0.97 10.91 19.86
N GLN A 32 1.76 10.47 18.88
CA GLN A 32 3.20 10.38 19.02
C GLN A 32 3.84 11.72 18.64
N PRO A 33 4.63 12.34 19.54
CA PRO A 33 5.29 13.61 19.23
C PRO A 33 6.25 13.54 18.04
N SER A 34 6.78 12.36 17.75
CA SER A 34 7.65 12.13 16.58
C SER A 34 6.88 12.05 15.26
N THR A 35 5.54 12.02 15.25
CA THR A 35 4.81 12.07 13.98
C THR A 35 4.82 13.49 13.42
N ALA A 36 5.71 13.74 12.47
CA ALA A 36 5.86 15.04 11.81
C ALA A 36 4.77 15.26 10.74
N LEU A 37 4.42 14.21 10.00
CA LEU A 37 3.34 14.21 9.02
C LEU A 37 2.53 12.92 9.15
N GLY A 38 1.21 13.07 9.30
CA GLY A 38 0.27 11.96 9.40
C GLY A 38 -0.43 11.67 8.07
N ILE A 39 -1.73 11.46 8.14
CA ILE A 39 -2.59 11.12 6.99
C ILE A 39 -2.76 12.35 6.08
N GLY A 40 -2.67 12.15 4.76
CA GLY A 40 -3.10 13.15 3.76
C GLY A 40 -2.10 13.47 2.65
N ASP A 41 -0.92 12.84 2.67
CA ASP A 41 0.13 13.00 1.65
C ASP A 41 0.65 11.61 1.20
N ASP A 42 1.61 11.57 0.28
CA ASP A 42 2.13 10.33 -0.31
C ASP A 42 2.83 9.40 0.71
N ALA A 43 3.34 9.93 1.82
CA ALA A 43 3.88 9.12 2.91
C ALA A 43 3.70 9.80 4.29
N ALA A 44 3.66 8.98 5.35
CA ALA A 44 3.78 9.48 6.71
C ALA A 44 5.25 9.79 7.04
N LEU A 45 5.52 10.87 7.78
CA LEU A 45 6.87 11.24 8.22
C LEU A 45 7.01 11.08 9.73
N ILE A 46 8.05 10.36 10.14
CA ILE A 46 8.48 10.24 11.52
C ILE A 46 9.77 11.02 11.71
N ASP A 47 9.75 11.98 12.63
CA ASP A 47 10.91 12.77 13.05
C ASP A 47 11.90 11.92 13.86
N GLN A 48 13.15 11.88 13.41
CA GLN A 48 14.28 11.25 14.11
C GLN A 48 15.27 12.29 14.67
N GLY A 49 14.91 13.58 14.65
CA GLY A 49 15.72 14.71 15.10
C GLY A 49 16.62 15.31 14.01
N GLU A 50 17.43 14.47 13.35
CA GLU A 50 18.35 14.93 12.28
C GLU A 50 17.77 14.74 10.87
N TYR A 51 16.84 13.79 10.72
CA TYR A 51 16.20 13.45 9.46
C TYR A 51 14.78 12.93 9.72
N TYR A 52 14.00 12.77 8.64
CA TYR A 52 12.69 12.16 8.68
C TYR A 52 12.72 10.76 8.07
N THR A 53 12.05 9.81 8.71
CA THR A 53 11.74 8.51 8.11
C THR A 53 10.39 8.62 7.41
N ALA A 54 10.37 8.49 6.09
CA ALA A 54 9.16 8.39 5.30
C ALA A 54 8.66 6.95 5.23
N ILE A 55 7.36 6.74 5.44
CA ILE A 55 6.71 5.43 5.40
C ILE A 55 5.48 5.52 4.51
N SER A 56 5.50 4.78 3.41
CA SER A 56 4.33 4.50 2.57
C SER A 56 4.08 2.99 2.51
N THR A 57 2.85 2.60 2.20
CA THR A 57 2.49 1.22 1.92
C THR A 57 1.42 1.18 0.85
N ASP A 58 1.67 0.34 -0.15
CA ASP A 58 0.78 0.20 -1.30
C ASP A 58 0.56 -1.27 -1.65
N MET A 59 -0.63 -1.61 -2.14
CA MET A 59 -1.02 -3.00 -2.43
C MET A 59 -1.43 -3.21 -3.89
N LEU A 60 -0.81 -4.18 -4.55
CA LEU A 60 -1.27 -4.68 -5.84
C LEU A 60 -2.19 -5.89 -5.64
N VAL A 61 -3.37 -5.85 -6.23
CA VAL A 61 -4.43 -6.85 -6.03
C VAL A 61 -4.84 -7.42 -7.39
N GLU A 62 -4.89 -8.73 -7.51
CA GLU A 62 -5.31 -9.41 -8.73
C GLU A 62 -6.77 -9.05 -9.08
N GLY A 63 -7.04 -8.76 -10.34
CA GLY A 63 -8.34 -8.31 -10.84
C GLY A 63 -8.62 -6.81 -10.63
N ILE A 64 -7.76 -6.10 -9.89
CA ILE A 64 -7.83 -4.63 -9.72
C ILE A 64 -6.60 -3.96 -10.34
N HIS A 65 -5.40 -4.36 -9.93
CA HIS A 65 -4.13 -3.72 -10.31
C HIS A 65 -3.30 -4.52 -11.32
N PHE A 66 -3.56 -5.83 -11.42
CA PHE A 66 -2.92 -6.74 -12.37
C PHE A 66 -3.81 -7.95 -12.65
N ASP A 67 -3.46 -8.70 -13.68
CA ASP A 67 -4.08 -9.97 -14.04
C ASP A 67 -2.98 -10.95 -14.45
N LEU A 68 -2.98 -12.15 -13.86
CA LEU A 68 -1.94 -13.14 -14.08
C LEU A 68 -2.00 -13.80 -15.46
N SER A 69 -3.09 -13.65 -16.20
CA SER A 69 -3.20 -14.14 -17.57
C SER A 69 -2.31 -13.38 -18.57
N TYR A 70 -1.88 -12.16 -18.23
CA TYR A 70 -1.05 -11.33 -19.12
C TYR A 70 0.05 -10.51 -18.42
N MET A 71 0.21 -10.60 -17.10
CA MET A 71 1.33 -9.97 -16.38
C MET A 71 2.39 -11.01 -16.00
N PRO A 72 3.61 -10.96 -16.57
CA PRO A 72 4.71 -11.79 -16.10
C PRO A 72 5.03 -11.54 -14.62
N LEU A 73 5.30 -12.61 -13.86
CA LEU A 73 5.45 -12.53 -12.40
C LEU A 73 6.67 -11.70 -11.99
N LYS A 74 7.77 -11.80 -12.74
CA LYS A 74 8.94 -10.93 -12.55
C LYS A 74 8.62 -9.46 -12.70
N HIS A 75 7.79 -9.10 -13.69
CA HIS A 75 7.36 -7.72 -13.89
C HIS A 75 6.44 -7.26 -12.77
N LEU A 76 5.56 -8.15 -12.28
CA LEU A 76 4.71 -7.86 -11.13
C LEU A 76 5.53 -7.55 -9.88
N GLY A 77 6.55 -8.36 -9.57
CA GLY A 77 7.46 -8.11 -8.45
C GLY A 77 8.29 -6.83 -8.59
N TYR A 78 8.74 -6.52 -9.81
CA TYR A 78 9.42 -5.24 -10.07
C TYR A 78 8.47 -4.05 -9.85
N LYS A 79 7.25 -4.15 -10.39
CA LYS A 79 6.21 -3.13 -10.27
C LYS A 79 5.82 -2.90 -8.80
N SER A 80 5.68 -3.97 -7.99
CA SER A 80 5.26 -3.84 -6.58
C SER A 80 6.21 -2.99 -5.74
N VAL A 81 7.51 -3.04 -6.06
CA VAL A 81 8.52 -2.21 -5.39
C VAL A 81 8.49 -0.78 -5.94
N MET A 82 8.45 -0.62 -7.27
CA MET A 82 8.50 0.69 -7.92
C MET A 82 7.31 1.61 -7.58
N VAL A 83 6.11 1.06 -7.40
CA VAL A 83 4.95 1.88 -6.99
C VAL A 83 5.11 2.44 -5.58
N ASN A 84 5.67 1.68 -4.63
CA ASN A 84 5.93 2.19 -3.28
C ASN A 84 7.10 3.19 -3.28
N LEU A 85 8.12 2.97 -4.13
CA LEU A 85 9.26 3.88 -4.27
C LEU A 85 8.84 5.24 -4.79
N SER A 86 7.85 5.31 -5.70
CA SER A 86 7.42 6.59 -6.26
C SER A 86 6.88 7.53 -5.20
N ASP A 87 6.15 7.03 -4.20
CA ASP A 87 5.65 7.84 -3.09
C ASP A 87 6.79 8.43 -2.26
N ILE A 88 7.79 7.61 -1.94
CA ILE A 88 8.96 8.06 -1.17
C ILE A 88 9.72 9.14 -1.95
N TYR A 89 9.87 8.99 -3.26
CA TYR A 89 10.51 9.99 -4.11
C TYR A 89 9.68 11.25 -4.29
N ALA A 90 8.35 11.15 -4.33
CA ALA A 90 7.44 12.30 -4.36
C ALA A 90 7.60 13.17 -3.09
N MET A 91 7.88 12.53 -1.96
CA MET A 91 8.21 13.19 -0.69
C MET A 91 9.66 13.70 -0.59
N ASN A 92 10.40 13.73 -1.71
CA ASN A 92 11.82 14.09 -1.77
C ASN A 92 12.70 13.23 -0.84
N GLY A 93 12.25 12.01 -0.56
CA GLY A 93 12.96 11.02 0.25
C GLY A 93 13.88 10.13 -0.58
N MET A 94 14.74 9.39 0.10
CA MET A 94 15.55 8.32 -0.50
C MET A 94 15.13 7.00 0.14
N ALA A 95 14.62 6.07 -0.66
CA ALA A 95 14.23 4.76 -0.17
C ALA A 95 15.45 3.94 0.27
N GLN A 96 15.32 3.24 1.40
CA GLN A 96 16.42 2.48 2.00
C GLN A 96 16.04 1.04 2.32
N HIS A 97 14.79 0.81 2.71
CA HIS A 97 14.30 -0.48 3.16
C HIS A 97 12.89 -0.70 2.63
N ILE A 98 12.51 -1.95 2.40
CA ILE A 98 11.16 -2.35 2.04
C ILE A 98 10.68 -3.48 2.94
N THR A 99 9.37 -3.58 3.10
CA THR A 99 8.71 -4.79 3.62
C THR A 99 7.82 -5.35 2.53
N VAL A 100 7.66 -6.68 2.50
CA VAL A 100 6.85 -7.36 1.49
C VAL A 100 5.76 -8.17 2.19
N GLY A 101 4.52 -7.79 1.94
CA GLY A 101 3.34 -8.59 2.28
C GLY A 101 2.80 -9.26 1.03
N ILE A 102 2.71 -10.60 1.03
CA ILE A 102 2.17 -11.36 -0.09
C ILE A 102 1.03 -12.26 0.37
N ALA A 103 -0.10 -12.20 -0.33
CA ALA A 103 -1.24 -13.08 -0.14
C ALA A 103 -1.44 -13.91 -1.41
N VAL A 104 -1.19 -15.21 -1.33
CA VAL A 104 -1.28 -16.13 -2.47
C VAL A 104 -1.99 -17.42 -2.08
N SER A 105 -2.63 -18.07 -3.04
CA SER A 105 -3.21 -19.41 -2.86
C SER A 105 -2.11 -20.45 -2.74
N ASN A 106 -2.33 -21.50 -1.94
CA ASN A 106 -1.48 -22.69 -1.87
C ASN A 106 -1.37 -23.49 -3.19
N ARG A 107 -2.08 -23.08 -4.25
CA ARG A 107 -1.96 -23.62 -5.61
C ARG A 107 -0.79 -23.02 -6.39
N PHE A 108 -0.20 -21.94 -5.90
CA PHE A 108 0.99 -21.37 -6.54
C PHE A 108 2.19 -22.29 -6.31
N PRO A 109 2.95 -22.64 -7.37
CA PRO A 109 4.23 -23.30 -7.21
C PRO A 109 5.21 -22.33 -6.54
N VAL A 110 6.22 -22.87 -5.85
CA VAL A 110 7.24 -22.05 -5.18
C VAL A 110 7.99 -21.19 -6.19
N GLU A 111 8.26 -21.76 -7.36
CA GLU A 111 8.96 -21.14 -8.49
C GLU A 111 8.25 -19.87 -8.99
N ALA A 112 6.92 -19.81 -8.89
CA ALA A 112 6.17 -18.60 -9.24
C ALA A 112 6.45 -17.47 -8.24
N VAL A 113 6.54 -17.80 -6.95
CA VAL A 113 6.87 -16.80 -5.91
C VAL A 113 8.35 -16.39 -6.03
N GLU A 114 9.24 -17.33 -6.36
CA GLU A 114 10.65 -17.02 -6.67
C GLU A 114 10.74 -16.02 -7.82
N GLU A 115 9.98 -16.19 -8.91
CA GLU A 115 9.97 -15.25 -10.03
C GLU A 115 9.50 -13.84 -9.62
N ILE A 116 8.49 -13.73 -8.74
CA ILE A 116 8.10 -12.44 -8.16
C ILE A 116 9.29 -11.84 -7.39
N TYR A 117 9.96 -12.61 -6.54
CA TYR A 117 11.11 -12.14 -5.78
C TYR A 117 12.31 -11.78 -6.64
N GLU A 118 12.52 -12.42 -7.79
CA GLU A 118 13.52 -11.97 -8.75
C GLU A 118 13.22 -10.55 -9.26
N GLY A 119 11.95 -10.24 -9.48
CA GLY A 119 11.49 -8.89 -9.84
C GLY A 119 11.74 -7.88 -8.74
N ILE A 120 11.40 -8.24 -7.50
CA ILE A 120 11.63 -7.41 -6.31
C ILE A 120 13.13 -7.12 -6.14
N ASN A 121 13.96 -8.16 -6.18
CA ASN A 121 15.42 -8.03 -6.04
C ASN A 121 16.01 -7.16 -7.14
N LEU A 122 15.53 -7.29 -8.38
CA LEU A 122 15.95 -6.43 -9.49
C LEU A 122 15.57 -4.96 -9.27
N ALA A 123 14.42 -4.70 -8.64
CA ALA A 123 13.99 -3.35 -8.29
C ALA A 123 14.84 -2.73 -7.18
N CYS A 124 15.22 -3.52 -6.17
CA CYS A 124 16.06 -3.07 -5.05
C CYS A 124 17.56 -2.97 -5.38
N ALA A 125 18.02 -3.57 -6.47
CA ALA A 125 19.42 -3.51 -6.89
C ALA A 125 19.81 -2.18 -7.57
N ARG A 126 18.87 -1.26 -7.74
CA ARG A 126 19.06 0.08 -8.32
C ARG A 126 19.00 1.13 -7.24
#